data_AF-A0AAU4W7G3-F1
#
_entry.id   AF-A0AAU4W7G3-F1
#
_cell.length_a   1.000
_cell.length_b   1.000
_cell.length_c   1.000
_cell.angle_alpha   90.00
_cell.angle_beta   90.00
_cell.angle_gamma   90.00
#
_symmetry.space_group_name_H-M   'P 1'
#
loop_
_entity.id
_entity.type
_entity.pdbx_description
1 polymer ?
#
loop_
_entity_poly.entity_id
_entity_poly.type
_entity_poly.pdbx_seq_one_letter_code
_entity_poly.pdbx_strand_id
1 'polypeptide(L)'
;MQTCRRELLDRTLIWNQHHLLHTLHDFATFYNGHRPHQGIADTRPLHPLPQPITDPEQIPRLDIRKRHRLGGLLHTYEHAT
;
A
#
# COMPACT_ATOMS: atom_id res chain seq x y z
N MET A 1 -16.37 -3.96 -4.41
CA MET A 1 -15.23 -4.56 -5.13
C MET A 1 -14.28 -3.45 -5.54
N GLN A 2 -13.02 -3.51 -5.09
CA GLN A 2 -12.01 -2.50 -5.38
C GLN A 2 -11.08 -3.08 -6.45
N THR A 3 -10.91 -2.37 -7.57
CA THR A 3 -10.23 -2.89 -8.77
C THR A 3 -9.16 -1.93 -9.23
N CYS A 4 -8.12 -2.46 -9.89
CA CYS A 4 -7.05 -1.65 -10.50
C CYS A 4 -7.62 -0.54 -11.39
N ARG A 5 -8.70 -0.81 -12.14
CA ARG A 5 -9.38 0.20 -12.96
C ARG A 5 -9.86 1.39 -12.13
N ARG A 6 -10.67 1.14 -11.09
CA ARG A 6 -11.31 2.21 -10.28
C ARG A 6 -10.33 2.98 -9.40
N GLU A 7 -9.29 2.30 -8.93
CA GLU A 7 -8.32 2.89 -8.00
C GLU A 7 -7.14 3.56 -8.69
N LEU A 8 -6.72 3.05 -9.84
CA LEU A 8 -5.59 3.58 -10.60
C LEU A 8 -6.01 4.24 -11.92
N LEU A 9 -6.58 3.45 -12.84
CA LEU A 9 -6.69 3.85 -14.25
C LEU A 9 -7.72 4.96 -14.48
N ASP A 10 -8.80 4.98 -13.70
CA ASP A 10 -9.83 6.03 -13.78
C ASP A 10 -9.34 7.37 -13.17
N ARG A 11 -8.19 7.38 -12.48
CA ARG A 11 -7.67 8.53 -11.72
C ARG A 11 -6.32 9.05 -12.24
N THR A 12 -5.75 8.39 -13.25
CA THR A 12 -4.40 8.68 -13.76
C THR A 12 -4.45 8.81 -15.26
N LEU A 13 -3.96 9.93 -15.79
CA LEU A 13 -3.78 10.08 -17.24
C LEU A 13 -2.59 9.21 -17.69
N ILE A 14 -2.84 8.27 -18.60
CA ILE A 14 -1.81 7.37 -19.13
C ILE A 14 -1.23 7.97 -20.41
N TRP A 15 -0.02 8.54 -20.33
CA TRP A 15 0.64 9.18 -21.47
C TRP A 15 1.13 8.22 -22.56
N ASN A 16 1.62 7.04 -22.19
CA ASN A 16 2.12 6.03 -23.13
C ASN A 16 2.19 4.64 -22.47
N GLN A 17 2.58 3.63 -23.24
CA GLN A 17 2.71 2.25 -22.76
C GLN A 17 3.73 2.10 -21.62
N HIS A 18 4.87 2.80 -21.69
CA HIS A 18 5.88 2.72 -20.63
C HIS A 18 5.32 3.25 -19.31
N HIS A 19 4.62 4.38 -19.35
CA HIS A 19 3.94 4.95 -18.18
C HIS A 19 2.85 4.01 -17.64
N LEU A 20 2.08 3.36 -18.52
CA LEU A 20 1.09 2.35 -18.11
C LEU A 20 1.75 1.20 -17.35
N LEU A 21 2.81 0.63 -17.90
CA LEU A 21 3.51 -0.50 -17.29
C LEU A 21 4.12 -0.11 -15.95
N HIS A 22 4.74 1.06 -15.86
CA HIS A 22 5.28 1.59 -14.61
C HIS A 22 4.18 1.74 -13.55
N THR A 23 3.06 2.41 -13.89
CA THR A 23 1.96 2.64 -12.94
C THR A 23 1.29 1.34 -12.49
N LEU A 24 1.08 0.38 -13.39
CA LEU A 24 0.55 -0.95 -13.07
C LEU A 24 1.49 -1.74 -12.16
N HIS A 25 2.80 -1.71 -12.44
CA HIS A 25 3.80 -2.39 -11.62
C HIS A 25 3.84 -1.83 -10.19
N ASP A 26 3.82 -0.51 -10.06
CA ASP A 26 3.85 0.15 -8.76
C ASP A 26 2.55 -0.10 -7.98
N PHE A 27 1.40 -0.12 -8.67
CA PHE A 27 0.12 -0.53 -8.08
C PHE A 27 0.11 -1.98 -7.63
N ALA A 28 0.61 -2.93 -8.44
CA ALA A 28 0.70 -4.34 -8.05
C ALA A 28 1.60 -4.53 -6.83
N THR A 29 2.74 -3.84 -6.79
CA THR A 29 3.65 -3.83 -5.64
C THR A 29 2.96 -3.30 -4.39
N PHE A 30 2.22 -2.19 -4.50
CA PHE A 30 1.42 -1.65 -3.40
C PHE A 30 0.34 -2.64 -2.93
N TYR A 31 -0.44 -3.16 -3.87
CA TYR A 31 -1.59 -4.02 -3.59
C TYR A 31 -1.17 -5.32 -2.90
N ASN A 32 -0.07 -5.92 -3.35
CA ASN A 32 0.44 -7.18 -2.77
C ASN A 32 1.34 -6.97 -1.54
N GLY A 33 2.00 -5.82 -1.42
CA GLY A 33 2.99 -5.56 -0.37
C GLY A 33 2.43 -4.83 0.84
N HIS A 34 1.48 -3.92 0.65
CA HIS A 34 1.07 -2.96 1.68
C HIS A 34 -0.42 -2.99 2.00
N ARG A 35 -1.27 -3.40 1.05
CA ARG A 35 -2.71 -3.38 1.26
C ARG A 35 -3.18 -4.60 2.08
N PRO A 36 -3.93 -4.40 3.17
CA PRO A 36 -4.60 -5.50 3.86
C PRO A 36 -5.75 -6.01 3.01
N HIS A 37 -5.93 -7.33 2.93
CA HIS A 37 -7.05 -7.94 2.23
C HIS A 37 -7.89 -8.79 3.17
N GLN A 38 -9.18 -8.46 3.24
CA GLN A 38 -10.17 -9.16 4.06
C GLN A 38 -10.25 -10.66 3.74
N GLY A 39 -10.01 -11.05 2.48
CA GLY A 39 -10.01 -12.45 2.05
C GLY A 39 -8.86 -13.30 2.61
N ILE A 40 -7.84 -12.68 3.22
CA ILE A 40 -6.72 -13.34 3.90
C ILE A 40 -6.54 -12.80 5.30
N ALA A 41 -7.62 -12.68 6.07
CA ALA A 41 -7.63 -12.25 7.47
C ALA A 41 -6.94 -10.88 7.68
N ASP A 42 -7.19 -9.93 6.77
CA ASP A 42 -6.60 -8.59 6.75
C ASP A 42 -5.07 -8.56 6.74
N THR A 43 -4.44 -9.69 6.38
CA THR A 43 -3.00 -9.74 6.13
C THR A 43 -2.66 -9.14 4.76
N ARG A 44 -1.37 -8.88 4.55
CA ARG A 44 -0.83 -8.49 3.25
C ARG A 44 -0.28 -9.77 2.58
N PRO A 45 -0.49 -10.00 1.28
CA PRO A 45 -0.13 -11.28 0.64
C PRO A 45 1.34 -11.63 0.78
N LEU A 46 2.21 -10.60 0.75
CA LEU A 46 3.66 -10.77 0.87
C LEU A 46 4.21 -10.47 2.27
N HIS A 47 3.37 -10.02 3.22
CA HIS A 47 3.80 -9.67 4.57
C HIS A 47 2.77 -10.09 5.61
N PRO A 48 3.08 -11.11 6.44
CA PRO A 48 2.19 -11.51 7.53
C PRO A 48 1.96 -10.35 8.53
N LEU A 49 0.94 -10.52 9.36
CA LEU A 49 0.66 -9.56 10.43
C LEU A 49 1.84 -9.53 11.42
N PRO A 50 2.29 -8.34 11.84
CA PRO A 50 3.22 -8.22 12.95
C PRO A 50 2.56 -8.70 14.25
N GLN A 51 3.37 -8.98 15.27
CA GLN A 51 2.84 -9.27 16.60
C GLN A 51 2.03 -8.07 17.12
N PRO A 52 0.89 -8.29 17.78
CA PRO A 52 0.12 -7.21 18.38
C PRO A 52 0.94 -6.46 19.43
N ILE A 53 0.81 -5.13 19.46
CA ILE A 53 1.33 -4.32 20.55
C ILE A 53 0.45 -4.55 21.78
N THR A 54 1.03 -5.08 22.85
CA THR A 54 0.32 -5.40 24.10
C THR A 54 0.49 -4.34 25.20
N ASP A 55 1.54 -3.51 25.10
CA ASP A 55 1.81 -2.41 26.00
C ASP A 55 1.52 -1.07 25.31
N PRO A 56 0.49 -0.32 25.76
CA PRO A 56 0.13 0.97 25.19
C PRO A 56 1.26 2.01 25.19
N GLU A 57 2.22 1.92 26.12
CA GLU A 57 3.36 2.84 26.19
C GLU A 57 4.34 2.69 25.02
N GLN A 58 4.21 1.62 24.23
CA GLN A 58 4.97 1.44 22.99
C GLN A 58 4.41 2.27 21.82
N ILE A 59 3.11 2.57 21.82
CA ILE A 59 2.43 3.32 20.74
C ILE A 59 3.07 4.69 20.50
N PRO A 60 3.31 5.55 21.51
CA PRO A 60 3.94 6.85 21.29
C PRO A 60 5.41 6.76 20.84
N ARG A 61 6.04 5.58 20.93
CA ARG A 61 7.43 5.34 20.52
C ARG A 61 7.56 4.85 19.08
N LEU A 62 6.45 4.59 18.39
CA LEU A 62 6.49 4.15 17.01
C LEU A 62 6.89 5.31 16.09
N ASP A 63 8.03 5.22 15.41
CA ASP A 63 8.34 6.11 14.29
C ASP A 63 7.60 5.58 13.05
N ILE A 64 6.43 6.14 12.75
CA ILE A 64 5.64 5.79 11.56
C ILE A 64 5.86 6.83 10.47
N ARG A 65 6.37 6.38 9.32
CA ARG A 65 6.59 7.22 8.14
C ARG A 65 5.54 6.95 7.09
N LYS A 66 4.93 8.03 6.61
CA LYS A 66 4.05 8.01 5.43
C LYS A 66 4.90 8.16 4.17
N ARG A 67 4.73 7.26 3.20
CA ARG A 67 5.26 7.40 1.85
C ARG A 67 4.14 7.55 0.84
N HIS A 68 4.39 8.36 -0.18
CA HIS A 68 3.47 8.62 -1.27
C HIS A 68 3.98 7.91 -2.53
N ARG A 69 3.09 7.26 -3.28
CA ARG A 69 3.39 6.70 -4.61
C ARG A 69 2.40 7.22 -5.63
N LEU A 70 2.78 7.12 -6.92
CA LEU A 70 1.93 7.53 -8.04
C LEU A 70 1.35 8.94 -7.88
N GLY A 71 2.21 9.93 -7.59
CA GLY A 71 1.79 11.32 -7.40
C GLY A 71 0.93 11.57 -6.16
N GLY A 72 0.94 10.65 -5.18
CA GLY A 72 0.12 10.74 -3.97
C GLY A 72 -1.22 10.02 -4.06
N LEU A 73 -1.51 9.35 -5.18
CA LEU A 73 -2.70 8.51 -5.32
C LEU A 73 -2.71 7.34 -4.32
N LEU A 74 -1.52 6.82 -4.00
CA LEU A 74 -1.34 5.73 -3.05
C LEU A 74 -0.52 6.21 -1.85
N HIS A 75 -0.89 5.72 -0.67
CA HIS A 75 -0.23 6.01 0.59
C HIS A 75 0.17 4.71 1.28
N THR A 76 1.42 4.62 1.71
CA THR A 76 1.90 3.52 2.54
C THR A 76 2.38 4.08 3.87
N TYR A 77 2.19 3.31 4.93
CA TYR A 77 2.69 3.62 6.26
C TYR A 77 3.60 2.49 6.70
N GLU A 78 4.77 2.83 7.21
CA GLU A 78 5.80 1.88 7.61
C GLU A 78 6.52 2.41 8.85
N HIS A 79 7.08 1.51 9.65
CA HIS A 79 7.98 1.90 10.71
C HIS A 79 9.30 2.39 10.09
N ALA A 80 9.82 3.50 10.59
CA ALA A 80 11.22 3.82 10.36
C ALA A 80 12.08 2.83 11.16
N THR A 81 12.94 2.12 10.47
CA THR A 81 13.99 1.32 11.07
C THR A 81 15.05 2.18 11.72
#